data_AF-A0A6B3FN85-F1
#
_entry.id   AF-A0A6B3FN85-F1
#
_cell.length_a   1.000
_cell.length_b   1.000
_cell.length_c   1.000
_cell.angle_alpha   90.00
_cell.angle_beta   90.00
_cell.angle_gamma   90.00
#
_symmetry.space_group_name_H-M   'P 1'
#
loop_
_entity.id
_entity.type
_entity.pdbx_description
1 polymer ?
#
loop_
_entity_poly.entity_id
_entity_poly.type
_entity_poly.pdbx_seq_one_letter_code
_entity_poly.pdbx_strand_id
1 'polypeptide(L)' 'LDEAARRVGPGKALQGNLDPAVLFAPTPAVEAKTREVLDAAAGLEGHVFNLGHGVMPNMDPDALTRLVGYVHEQTAR' A
#
# COMPACT_ATOMS: atom_id res chain seq x y z
N LEU A 1 -9.89 -2.92 1.29
CA LEU A 1 -9.76 -3.52 -0.07
C LEU A 1 -10.84 -4.58 -0.30
N ASP A 2 -11.21 -5.31 0.75
CA ASP A 2 -12.24 -6.36 0.76
C ASP A 2 -13.56 -5.95 0.10
N GLU A 3 -14.11 -4.80 0.49
CA GLU A 3 -15.37 -4.31 -0.08
C GLU A 3 -15.24 -3.97 -1.57
N ALA A 4 -14.10 -3.45 -2.00
CA ALA A 4 -13.84 -3.21 -3.42
C ALA A 4 -13.75 -4.53 -4.18
N ALA A 5 -13.01 -5.52 -3.66
CA ALA A 5 -12.89 -6.84 -4.27
C ALA A 5 -14.25 -7.53 -4.41
N ARG A 6 -15.08 -7.47 -3.36
CA ARG A 6 -16.45 -8.00 -3.37
C ARG A 6 -17.32 -7.34 -4.44
N ARG A 7 -17.18 -6.02 -4.63
CA ARG A 7 -17.99 -5.26 -5.61
C ARG A 7 -17.56 -5.49 -7.05
N VAL A 8 -16.27 -5.60 -7.32
CA VAL A 8 -15.76 -5.76 -8.70
C VAL A 8 -15.84 -7.22 -9.20
N GLY A 9 -15.92 -8.17 -8.28
CA GLY A 9 -15.97 -9.60 -8.60
C GLY A 9 -14.63 -10.19 -9.02
N PRO A 10 -14.57 -11.49 -9.33
CA PRO A 10 -13.33 -12.18 -9.70
C PRO A 10 -12.77 -11.72 -11.04
N GLY A 11 -11.48 -11.99 -11.28
CA GLY A 11 -10.78 -11.68 -12.53
C GLY A 11 -10.37 -10.21 -12.68
N LYS A 12 -10.37 -9.43 -11.60
CA LYS A 12 -9.96 -8.02 -11.57
C LYS A 12 -8.86 -7.80 -10.53
N ALA A 13 -7.76 -7.19 -10.95
CA ALA A 13 -6.75 -6.69 -10.03
C ALA A 13 -7.22 -5.39 -9.37
N LEU A 14 -6.82 -5.16 -8.13
CA LEU A 14 -7.00 -3.89 -7.43
C LEU A 14 -5.65 -3.17 -7.29
N GLN A 15 -5.66 -1.83 -7.40
CA GLN A 15 -4.49 -0.99 -7.17
C GLN A 15 -4.74 -0.02 -6.02
N GLY A 16 -3.75 0.18 -5.14
CA GLY A 16 -3.83 1.12 -4.03
C GLY A 16 -3.49 0.48 -2.67
N ASN A 17 -3.87 1.06 -1.55
CA ASN A 17 -4.61 2.32 -1.40
C ASN A 17 -4.12 3.14 -0.18
N LEU A 18 -2.81 3.10 0.10
CA LEU A 18 -2.23 3.80 1.26
C LEU A 18 -2.44 5.32 1.15
N ASP A 19 -2.91 5.96 2.22
CA ASP A 19 -3.02 7.42 2.28
C ASP A 19 -1.61 8.03 2.25
N PRO A 20 -1.27 8.91 1.28
CA PRO A 20 0.05 9.51 1.20
C PRO A 20 0.41 10.36 2.44
N ALA A 21 -0.55 10.86 3.21
CA ALA A 21 -0.28 11.59 4.45
C ALA A 21 0.43 10.73 5.51
N VAL A 22 0.29 9.41 5.44
CA VAL A 22 0.99 8.47 6.34
C VAL A 22 2.51 8.62 6.23
N LEU A 23 3.04 9.00 5.07
CA LEU A 23 4.49 9.14 4.85
C LEU A 23 5.14 10.30 5.60
N PHE A 24 4.36 11.16 6.27
CA PHE A 24 4.88 12.15 7.22
C PHE A 24 5.02 11.62 8.65
N ALA A 25 4.53 10.40 8.93
CA ALA A 25 4.64 9.78 10.23
C ALA A 25 6.01 9.11 10.42
N PRO A 26 6.40 8.78 11.68
CA PRO A 26 7.58 7.97 11.94
C PRO A 26 7.51 6.60 11.25
N THR A 27 8.66 6.05 10.85
CA THR A 27 8.77 4.77 10.12
C THR A 27 7.90 3.63 10.69
N PRO A 28 7.84 3.38 12.01
CA PRO A 28 7.01 2.29 12.54
C PRO A 28 5.51 2.45 12.23
N ALA A 29 5.01 3.69 12.18
CA ALA A 29 3.63 3.98 11.83
C ALA A 29 3.37 3.78 10.34
N VAL A 30 4.34 4.15 9.48
CA VAL A 30 4.29 3.90 8.05
C VAL A 30 4.23 2.40 7.78
N GLU A 31 5.13 1.63 8.38
CA GLU A 31 5.17 0.17 8.23
C GLU A 31 3.89 -0.50 8.74
N ALA A 32 3.36 -0.06 9.88
CA ALA A 32 2.09 -0.58 10.40
C ALA A 32 0.93 -0.36 9.43
N LYS A 33 0.81 0.85 8.88
CA LYS A 33 -0.24 1.17 7.89
C LYS A 33 -0.03 0.45 6.56
N THR A 34 1.21 0.26 6.15
CA THR A 34 1.52 -0.55 4.97
C THR A 34 1.10 -2.01 5.18
N ARG A 35 1.40 -2.61 6.34
CA ARG A 35 0.95 -3.97 6.66
C ARG A 35 -0.58 -4.09 6.64
N GLU A 36 -1.30 -3.14 7.22
CA GLU A 36 -2.78 -3.14 7.18
C GLU A 36 -3.32 -3.21 5.74
N VAL A 37 -2.69 -2.50 4.79
CA VAL A 37 -3.07 -2.55 3.37
C VAL A 37 -2.72 -3.89 2.74
N LEU A 38 -1.53 -4.44 3.04
CA LEU A 38 -1.09 -5.75 2.52
C LEU A 38 -1.96 -6.89 3.06
N ASP A 39 -2.31 -6.86 4.35
CA ASP A 39 -3.18 -7.85 4.99
C ASP A 39 -4.59 -7.80 4.39
N ALA A 40 -5.12 -6.60 4.14
CA ALA A 40 -6.40 -6.44 3.45
C ALA A 40 -6.36 -6.84 1.96
N ALA A 41 -5.16 -6.99 1.39
CA ALA A 41 -4.97 -7.52 0.05
C ALA A 41 -4.67 -9.02 0.03
N ALA A 42 -4.48 -9.65 1.20
CA ALA A 42 -4.15 -11.05 1.30
C ALA A 42 -5.27 -11.91 0.68
N GLY A 43 -4.90 -12.78 -0.25
CA GLY A 43 -5.85 -13.66 -0.95
C GLY A 43 -6.57 -13.03 -2.15
N LEU A 44 -6.32 -11.75 -2.47
CA LEU A 44 -6.76 -11.19 -3.75
C LEU A 44 -6.02 -11.85 -4.92
N GLU A 45 -6.72 -12.10 -6.02
CA GLU A 45 -6.15 -12.67 -7.25
C GLU A 45 -5.05 -11.78 -7.85
N GLY A 46 -5.13 -10.47 -7.63
CA GLY A 46 -4.12 -9.51 -8.03
C GLY A 46 -4.22 -8.21 -7.23
N HIS A 47 -3.09 -7.78 -6.66
CA HIS A 47 -2.95 -6.50 -5.98
C HIS A 47 -1.68 -5.80 -6.42
N VAL A 48 -1.82 -4.53 -6.83
CA VAL A 48 -0.71 -3.62 -7.07
C VAL A 48 -0.73 -2.60 -5.93
N PHE A 49 0.20 -2.71 -5.00
CA PHE A 49 0.32 -1.72 -3.93
C PHE A 49 0.59 -0.34 -4.54
N ASN A 50 -0.15 0.66 -4.07
CA ASN A 50 0.06 2.06 -4.47
C ASN A 50 -0.49 3.00 -3.40
N LEU A 51 -0.15 4.28 -3.51
CA LEU A 51 -0.82 5.34 -2.78
C LEU A 51 -2.24 5.54 -3.33
N GLY A 52 -3.15 6.03 -2.49
CA GLY A 52 -4.51 6.42 -2.88
C GLY A 52 -4.58 7.75 -3.64
N HIS A 53 -3.50 8.53 -3.61
CA HIS A 53 -3.35 9.79 -4.33
C HIS A 53 -1.85 10.00 -4.66
N GLY A 54 -1.53 10.94 -5.54
CA GLY A 54 -0.15 11.31 -5.85
C GLY A 54 0.67 11.79 -4.65
N VAL A 55 1.98 11.64 -4.77
CA VAL A 55 3.00 12.11 -3.83
C VAL A 55 2.93 13.63 -3.67
N MET A 56 3.11 14.12 -2.44
CA MET A 56 3.13 15.54 -2.14
C MET A 56 4.51 16.16 -2.41
N PRO A 57 4.60 17.42 -2.90
CA PRO A 57 5.88 18.03 -3.30
C PRO A 57 6.93 18.12 -2.19
N ASN A 58 6.49 18.19 -0.93
CA ASN A 58 7.33 18.32 0.25
C ASN A 58 7.62 16.98 0.95
N MET A 59 7.24 15.85 0.35
CA MET A 59 7.48 14.53 0.91
C MET A 59 8.96 14.15 0.76
N ASP A 60 9.53 13.57 1.81
CA ASP A 60 10.89 13.02 1.80
C ASP A 60 11.00 11.86 0.77
N PRO A 61 11.83 11.99 -0.28
CA PRO A 61 12.04 10.93 -1.25
C PRO A 61 12.58 9.63 -0.62
N ASP A 62 13.32 9.73 0.48
CA ASP A 62 13.84 8.55 1.16
C ASP A 62 12.71 7.78 1.88
N ALA A 63 11.64 8.47 2.30
CA ALA A 63 10.46 7.81 2.85
C ALA A 63 9.75 6.93 1.81
N LEU A 64 9.70 7.38 0.56
CA LEU A 64 9.18 6.58 -0.56
C LEU A 64 10.07 5.38 -0.84
N THR A 65 11.39 5.58 -0.85
CA THR A 65 12.37 4.50 -1.05
C THR A 65 12.24 3.42 0.03
N ARG A 66 12.13 3.84 1.31
CA ARG A 66 11.88 2.94 2.43
C ARG A 66 10.55 2.20 2.29
N LEU A 67 9.47 2.90 1.92
CA LEU A 67 8.16 2.28 1.70
C LEU A 67 8.22 1.20 0.61
N VAL A 68 8.84 1.50 -0.55
CA VAL A 68 8.98 0.53 -1.65
C VAL A 68 9.79 -0.69 -1.20
N GLY A 69 10.92 -0.47 -0.52
CA GLY A 69 11.74 -1.55 0.03
C GLY A 69 10.94 -2.43 0.99
N TYR A 70 10.19 -1.80 1.90
CA TYR A 70 9.35 -2.50 2.88
C TYR A 70 8.25 -3.33 2.21
N VAL A 71 7.53 -2.79 1.21
CA VAL A 71 6.51 -3.54 0.47
C VAL A 71 7.11 -4.78 -0.20
N HIS A 72 8.26 -4.66 -0.86
CA HIS A 72 8.93 -5.80 -1.48
C HIS A 72 9.42 -6.83 -0.46
N GLU A 73 9.98 -6.39 0.67
CA GLU A 73 10.41 -7.29 1.74
C GLU A 73 9.25 -8.11 2.30
N GLN A 74 8.10 -7.47 2.59
CA GLN A 74 6.94 -8.15 3.16
C GLN A 74 6.20 -9.06 2.17
N THR A 75 6.43 -8.90 0.87
CA THR A 75 5.73 -9.65 -0.19
C THR A 75 6.63 -10.61 -0.98
N ALA A 76 7.92 -10.66 -0.65
CA ALA A 76 8.86 -11.65 -1.19
C ALA A 76 8.40 -13.08 -0.83
N ARG A 77 8.58 -14.02 -1.76
CA ARG A 77 8.24 -15.44 -1.60
C ARG A 77 9.49 -16.30 -1.62
#